data_AF-A0A4Q9FII5-F1
#
_entry.id   AF-A0A4Q9FII5-F1
#
_cell.length_a   1.000
_cell.length_b   1.000
_cell.length_c   1.000
_cell.angle_alpha   90.00
_cell.angle_beta   90.00
_cell.angle_gamma   90.00
#
_symmetry.space_group_name_H-M   'P 1'
#
loop_
_entity.id
_entity.type
_entity.pdbx_description
1 polymer ?
#
loop_
_entity_poly.entity_id
_entity_poly.type
_entity_poly.pdbx_seq_one_letter_code
_entity_poly.pdbx_strand_id
1 'polypeptide(L)'
;MKLIKLFFALALGFFSFSCEHQEENITVEVSNELSLDRAFETVEISKELLGVESLNNLGIKTVSSKTFLVSQLIDSNGDGNMDVLLFQPEVKANSKALYEIAKLPDDFVPSNEKICYSRFVPERTDDYAWENNKVAFRTYGPNAQYRFENKLKEGTLSSGIDAWLKRVEYSIIDKWYKKYTEKTGTYHEDTGEGLDNFHVGTSRGVGGIAYKKDSTYYISKNFISHKTLTNGPIRTSFILDYGTWEADGTTVKESKKISLDYGNNLSKFEISIKGVDTISAGLTLHEKDGVVTSHEDETWLNYWQPHGDSELGTAIVAPSTYFIDSEKYETEAKDLSNAFSHLKVINGKTVYYAGFTWQKSGQFKNQYEWEQYLSNFAKKLNTPLNVKVIK
;
A
#
# COMPACT_ATOMS: atom_id res chain seq x y z
N MET A 1 16.44 -62.37 76.78
CA MET A 1 15.31 -61.47 76.48
C MET A 1 15.75 -60.02 76.60
N LYS A 2 16.09 -59.38 75.48
CA LYS A 2 16.13 -57.91 75.32
C LYS A 2 15.65 -57.62 73.89
N LEU A 3 14.44 -57.07 73.76
CA LEU A 3 13.88 -56.62 72.49
C LEU A 3 14.36 -55.19 72.23
N ILE A 4 14.97 -54.97 71.05
CA ILE A 4 15.18 -53.64 70.47
C ILE A 4 14.11 -53.49 69.38
N LYS A 5 13.20 -52.52 69.54
CA LYS A 5 12.23 -52.13 68.51
C LYS A 5 12.87 -51.08 67.61
N LEU A 6 13.07 -51.40 66.34
CA LEU A 6 13.48 -50.46 65.30
C LEU A 6 12.22 -49.95 64.59
N PHE A 7 11.96 -48.64 64.67
CA PHE A 7 10.89 -47.96 63.92
C PHE A 7 11.41 -47.60 62.53
N PHE A 8 10.87 -48.20 61.48
CA PHE A 8 11.06 -47.76 60.10
C PHE A 8 9.94 -46.77 59.74
N ALA A 9 10.28 -45.50 59.57
CA ALA A 9 9.37 -44.51 59.02
C ALA A 9 9.41 -44.60 57.48
N LEU A 10 8.31 -45.03 56.88
CA LEU A 10 8.12 -45.09 55.44
C LEU A 10 7.71 -43.69 54.95
N ALA A 11 8.62 -42.97 54.28
CA ALA A 11 8.30 -41.70 53.62
C ALA A 11 7.61 -42.00 52.28
N LEU A 12 6.29 -41.79 52.22
CA LEU A 12 5.53 -41.77 50.97
C LEU A 12 5.82 -40.44 50.25
N GLY A 13 6.65 -40.50 49.19
CA GLY A 13 6.83 -39.39 48.27
C GLY A 13 5.60 -39.25 47.36
N PHE A 14 4.81 -38.19 47.56
CA PHE A 14 3.81 -37.75 46.59
C PHE A 14 4.55 -37.15 45.37
N PHE A 15 4.61 -37.89 44.27
CA PHE A 15 4.97 -37.33 42.97
C PHE A 15 3.75 -36.61 42.40
N SER A 16 3.72 -35.29 42.56
CA SER A 16 2.81 -34.43 41.82
C SER A 16 3.27 -34.40 40.36
N PHE A 17 2.60 -35.17 39.49
CA PHE A 17 2.69 -34.96 38.04
C PHE A 17 2.05 -33.60 37.74
N SER A 18 2.86 -32.56 37.66
CA SER A 18 2.44 -31.31 37.03
C SER A 18 2.29 -31.61 35.54
N CYS A 19 1.05 -31.66 35.07
CA CYS A 19 0.75 -31.59 33.65
C CYS A 19 1.17 -30.17 33.22
N GLU A 20 2.38 -30.07 32.68
CA GLU A 20 2.83 -28.87 31.99
C GLU A 20 1.90 -28.72 30.79
N HIS A 21 0.97 -27.77 30.87
CA HIS A 21 0.09 -27.43 29.77
C HIS A 21 1.00 -26.85 28.70
N GLN A 22 1.43 -27.71 27.76
CA GLN A 22 2.24 -27.30 26.64
C GLN A 22 1.38 -26.31 25.85
N GLU A 23 1.67 -25.01 25.96
CA GLU A 23 1.04 -23.99 25.13
C GLU A 23 1.20 -24.44 23.68
N GLU A 24 0.10 -24.81 23.03
CA GLU A 24 0.10 -25.19 21.62
C GLU A 24 0.49 -23.95 20.82
N ASN A 25 1.77 -23.88 20.43
CA ASN A 25 2.27 -22.81 19.59
C ASN A 25 1.60 -22.92 18.21
N ILE A 26 0.79 -21.93 17.85
CA ILE A 26 0.10 -21.90 16.56
C ILE A 26 1.15 -21.70 15.46
N THR A 27 1.29 -22.67 14.57
CA THR A 27 2.24 -22.60 13.46
C THR A 27 1.54 -22.11 12.21
N VAL A 28 2.18 -21.19 11.48
CA VAL A 28 1.70 -20.65 10.21
C VAL A 28 2.66 -21.09 9.10
N GLU A 29 2.15 -21.82 8.13
CA GLU A 29 2.85 -22.15 6.89
C GLU A 29 2.51 -21.15 5.81
N VAL A 30 3.53 -20.54 5.22
CA VAL A 30 3.41 -19.67 4.05
C VAL A 30 4.08 -20.36 2.86
N SER A 31 3.32 -20.64 1.81
CA SER A 31 3.77 -21.34 0.61
C SER A 31 3.86 -20.40 -0.60
N ASN A 32 4.94 -20.52 -1.36
CA ASN A 32 5.18 -19.80 -2.60
C ASN A 32 5.24 -20.78 -3.78
N GLU A 33 4.24 -20.70 -4.66
CA GLU A 33 4.13 -21.55 -5.85
C GLU A 33 4.83 -20.99 -7.08
N LEU A 34 5.38 -19.77 -7.00
CA LEU A 34 6.11 -19.18 -8.11
C LEU A 34 7.59 -19.55 -8.07
N SER A 35 8.21 -19.60 -9.25
CA SER A 35 9.65 -19.77 -9.44
C SER A 35 10.47 -18.49 -9.17
N LEU A 36 9.99 -17.63 -8.28
CA LEU A 36 10.65 -16.38 -7.87
C LEU A 36 10.66 -16.26 -6.35
N ASP A 37 11.75 -15.75 -5.79
CA ASP A 37 11.84 -15.44 -4.37
C ASP A 37 10.88 -14.29 -4.00
N ARG A 38 10.20 -14.42 -2.86
CA ARG A 38 9.28 -13.41 -2.34
C ARG A 38 9.81 -12.83 -1.04
N ALA A 39 9.91 -11.50 -1.05
CA ALA A 39 10.16 -10.65 0.10
C ALA A 39 9.34 -9.36 -0.10
N PHE A 40 9.05 -8.64 1.00
CA PHE A 40 8.23 -7.43 1.02
C PHE A 40 6.80 -7.58 0.46
N GLU A 41 6.32 -8.82 0.35
CA GLU A 41 4.91 -9.12 0.12
C GLU A 41 4.23 -9.22 1.49
N THR A 42 3.22 -8.38 1.74
CA THR A 42 2.53 -8.36 3.04
C THR A 42 1.49 -9.47 3.10
N VAL A 43 1.60 -10.30 4.13
CA VAL A 43 0.60 -11.30 4.48
C VAL A 43 -0.29 -10.76 5.59
N GLU A 44 -1.60 -11.00 5.44
CA GLU A 44 -2.64 -10.68 6.42
C GLU A 44 -3.14 -11.97 7.06
N ILE A 45 -3.07 -12.06 8.39
CA ILE A 45 -3.62 -13.20 9.15
C ILE A 45 -4.70 -12.68 10.08
N SER A 46 -5.93 -13.17 9.93
CA SER A 46 -7.03 -12.78 10.83
C SER A 46 -7.02 -13.58 12.13
N LYS A 47 -7.59 -13.02 13.20
CA LYS A 47 -7.77 -13.74 14.48
C LYS A 47 -8.63 -15.00 14.32
N GLU A 48 -9.60 -14.98 13.40
CA GLU A 48 -10.46 -16.12 13.08
C GLU A 48 -9.66 -17.25 12.42
N LEU A 49 -8.75 -16.92 11.51
CA LEU A 49 -7.86 -17.89 10.89
C LEU A 49 -6.95 -18.56 11.93
N LEU A 50 -6.45 -17.78 12.90
CA LEU A 50 -5.65 -18.31 14.02
C LEU A 50 -6.49 -19.08 15.05
N GLY A 51 -7.80 -18.84 15.10
CA GLY A 51 -8.68 -19.41 16.12
C GLY A 51 -8.42 -18.83 17.51
N VAL A 52 -8.03 -17.55 17.61
CA VAL A 52 -7.77 -16.84 18.87
C VAL A 52 -8.81 -15.74 19.11
N GLU A 53 -9.09 -15.45 20.37
CA GLU A 53 -10.05 -14.39 20.73
C GLU A 53 -9.49 -12.97 20.48
N SER A 54 -8.19 -12.79 20.67
CA SER A 54 -7.51 -11.51 20.52
C SER A 54 -6.11 -11.67 19.94
N LEU A 55 -5.69 -10.70 19.12
CA LEU A 55 -4.32 -10.58 18.63
C LEU A 55 -3.42 -9.74 19.56
N ASN A 56 -3.99 -9.15 20.62
CA ASN A 56 -3.23 -8.31 21.53
C ASN A 56 -2.11 -9.12 22.19
N ASN A 57 -0.90 -8.54 22.23
CA ASN A 57 0.32 -9.16 22.73
C ASN A 57 0.78 -10.41 21.95
N LEU A 58 0.19 -10.72 20.79
CA LEU A 58 0.71 -11.75 19.90
C LEU A 58 1.67 -11.14 18.89
N GLY A 59 2.76 -11.84 18.64
CA GLY A 59 3.71 -11.57 17.57
C GLY A 59 3.92 -12.80 16.72
N ILE A 60 4.66 -12.62 15.63
CA ILE A 60 5.06 -13.70 14.74
C ILE A 60 6.57 -13.80 14.71
N LYS A 61 7.10 -15.01 14.87
CA LYS A 61 8.54 -15.29 14.83
C LYS A 61 8.87 -16.39 13.84
N THR A 62 10.08 -16.37 13.32
CA THR A 62 10.60 -17.45 12.47
C THR A 62 10.81 -18.72 13.32
N VAL A 63 10.45 -19.89 12.77
CA VAL A 63 10.67 -21.15 13.49
C VAL A 63 12.17 -21.45 13.65
N SER A 64 12.98 -21.12 12.64
CA SER A 64 14.41 -21.43 12.57
C SER A 64 15.27 -20.59 13.51
N SER A 65 15.11 -19.26 13.53
CA SER A 65 15.93 -18.36 14.35
C SER A 65 15.25 -17.93 15.65
N LYS A 66 13.97 -18.28 15.85
CA LYS A 66 13.15 -17.86 17.00
C LYS A 66 13.11 -16.34 17.20
N THR A 67 13.30 -15.59 16.12
CA THR A 67 13.34 -14.12 16.13
C THR A 67 11.97 -13.57 15.77
N PHE A 68 11.44 -12.67 16.58
CA PHE A 68 10.21 -11.94 16.25
C PHE A 68 10.44 -11.04 15.04
N LEU A 69 9.48 -11.09 14.11
CA LEU A 69 9.45 -10.22 12.95
C LEU A 69 8.77 -8.91 13.32
N VAL A 70 9.09 -7.87 12.54
CA VAL A 70 8.25 -6.68 12.48
C VAL A 70 6.85 -7.14 12.07
N SER A 71 5.86 -6.72 12.84
CA SER A 71 4.46 -7.00 12.59
C SER A 71 3.60 -5.78 12.94
N GLN A 72 2.40 -5.73 12.41
CA GLN A 72 1.47 -4.62 12.61
C GLN A 72 0.05 -5.16 12.79
N LEU A 73 -0.62 -4.75 13.86
CA LEU A 73 -2.03 -5.03 14.05
C LEU A 73 -2.90 -4.00 13.32
N ILE A 74 -3.97 -4.46 12.71
CA ILE A 74 -4.93 -3.66 11.96
C ILE A 74 -6.34 -3.97 12.48
N ASP A 75 -7.13 -2.90 12.62
CA ASP A 75 -8.58 -2.94 12.75
C ASP A 75 -9.17 -2.80 11.34
N SER A 76 -9.47 -3.94 10.71
CA SER A 76 -9.85 -4.00 9.30
C SER A 76 -11.30 -3.54 9.06
N ASN A 77 -12.16 -3.64 10.07
CA ASN A 77 -13.58 -3.36 10.00
C ASN A 77 -13.97 -2.01 10.67
N GLY A 78 -13.06 -1.40 11.44
CA GLY A 78 -13.24 -0.12 12.11
C GLY A 78 -14.07 -0.19 13.40
N ASP A 79 -14.19 -1.37 14.03
CA ASP A 79 -14.98 -1.58 15.25
C ASP A 79 -14.19 -1.27 16.55
N GLY A 80 -12.92 -0.90 16.42
CA GLY A 80 -12.02 -0.59 17.53
C GLY A 80 -11.22 -1.80 18.03
N ASN A 81 -11.45 -3.00 17.50
CA ASN A 81 -10.70 -4.20 17.84
C ASN A 81 -9.73 -4.58 16.71
N MET A 82 -8.50 -4.90 17.08
CA MET A 82 -7.54 -5.43 16.12
C MET A 82 -7.93 -6.86 15.71
N ASP A 83 -8.15 -7.07 14.42
CA ASP A 83 -8.66 -8.32 13.86
C ASP A 83 -7.72 -8.95 12.83
N VAL A 84 -6.70 -8.21 12.37
CA VAL A 84 -5.69 -8.66 11.42
C VAL A 84 -4.27 -8.39 11.92
N LEU A 85 -3.39 -9.40 11.83
CA LEU A 85 -1.95 -9.31 12.02
C LEU A 85 -1.25 -9.28 10.66
N LEU A 86 -0.49 -8.22 10.39
CA LEU A 86 0.36 -8.07 9.22
C LEU A 86 1.79 -8.48 9.50
N PHE A 87 2.42 -9.15 8.55
CA PHE A 87 3.88 -9.37 8.51
C PHE A 87 4.34 -9.56 7.06
N GLN A 88 5.65 -9.49 6.82
CA GLN A 88 6.24 -9.67 5.49
C GLN A 88 7.20 -10.89 5.52
N PRO A 89 6.76 -12.07 5.08
CA PRO A 89 7.61 -13.25 5.02
C PRO A 89 8.67 -13.17 3.93
N GLU A 90 9.77 -13.88 4.15
CA GLU A 90 10.73 -14.24 3.11
C GLU A 90 10.52 -15.71 2.72
N VAL A 91 10.08 -15.97 1.48
CA VAL A 91 9.78 -17.31 0.99
C VAL A 91 10.50 -17.55 -0.33
N LYS A 92 11.35 -18.57 -0.39
CA LYS A 92 12.10 -18.92 -1.60
C LYS A 92 11.17 -19.43 -2.71
N ALA A 93 11.62 -19.33 -3.96
CA ALA A 93 10.94 -19.90 -5.11
C ALA A 93 10.50 -21.36 -4.87
N ASN A 94 9.27 -21.72 -5.24
CA ASN A 94 8.72 -23.07 -5.14
C ASN A 94 8.91 -23.73 -3.75
N SER A 95 8.79 -22.95 -2.68
CA SER A 95 9.10 -23.42 -1.33
C SER A 95 8.08 -22.94 -0.30
N LYS A 96 8.32 -23.33 0.95
CA LYS A 96 7.47 -23.01 2.09
C LYS A 96 8.32 -22.48 3.24
N ALA A 97 7.77 -21.54 3.99
CA ALA A 97 8.35 -21.03 5.21
C ALA A 97 7.39 -21.23 6.38
N LEU A 98 7.94 -21.59 7.54
CA LEU A 98 7.18 -21.79 8.77
C LEU A 98 7.44 -20.66 9.76
N TYR A 99 6.36 -20.15 10.31
CA TYR A 99 6.33 -19.11 11.33
C TYR A 99 5.52 -19.58 12.53
N GLU A 100 5.77 -19.00 13.68
CA GLU A 100 5.12 -19.34 14.94
C GLU A 100 4.45 -18.07 15.48
N ILE A 101 3.16 -18.15 15.80
CA ILE A 101 2.48 -17.13 16.59
C ILE A 101 2.80 -17.40 18.05
N ALA A 102 3.34 -16.39 18.72
CA ALA A 102 3.73 -16.49 20.11
C ALA A 102 3.41 -15.20 20.84
N LYS A 103 3.21 -15.32 22.16
CA LYS A 103 3.11 -14.14 23.03
C LYS A 103 4.42 -13.36 22.96
N LEU A 104 4.31 -12.04 22.77
CA LEU A 104 5.44 -11.13 22.85
C LEU A 104 6.01 -11.12 24.28
N PRO A 105 7.34 -11.14 24.45
CA PRO A 105 7.97 -10.91 25.75
C PRO A 105 7.48 -9.61 26.40
N ASP A 106 7.40 -9.57 27.73
CA ASP A 106 6.94 -8.38 28.46
C ASP A 106 7.84 -7.15 28.22
N ASP A 107 9.12 -7.38 27.87
CA ASP A 107 10.11 -6.36 27.50
C ASP A 107 10.22 -6.12 25.99
N PHE A 108 9.40 -6.77 25.17
CA PHE A 108 9.38 -6.55 23.73
C PHE A 108 8.87 -5.15 23.44
N VAL A 109 9.67 -4.37 22.71
CA VAL A 109 9.30 -3.05 22.22
C VAL A 109 8.95 -3.19 20.75
N PRO A 110 7.65 -3.15 20.37
CA PRO A 110 7.27 -3.11 18.97
C PRO A 110 7.91 -1.91 18.27
N SER A 111 8.25 -2.07 17.00
CA SER A 111 8.67 -0.91 16.20
C SER A 111 7.55 0.13 16.20
N ASN A 112 7.84 1.29 16.78
CA ASN A 112 6.96 2.45 16.75
C ASN A 112 7.25 3.34 15.52
N GLU A 113 8.14 2.90 14.64
CA GLU A 113 8.57 3.64 13.48
C GLU A 113 7.45 3.68 12.44
N LYS A 114 6.90 4.87 12.22
CA LYS A 114 5.87 5.10 11.19
C LYS A 114 6.56 5.33 9.86
N ILE A 115 7.20 4.29 9.32
CA ILE A 115 7.81 4.38 7.99
C ILE A 115 6.73 4.45 6.93
N CYS A 116 5.67 3.65 7.09
CA CYS A 116 4.47 3.77 6.26
C CYS A 116 3.52 4.77 6.93
N TYR A 117 3.41 5.94 6.33
CA TYR A 117 2.79 7.10 6.96
C TYR A 117 1.89 7.84 5.99
N SER A 118 0.72 8.26 6.47
CA SER A 118 -0.18 9.16 5.77
C SER A 118 -0.84 10.14 6.72
N ARG A 119 -1.22 11.29 6.18
CA ARG A 119 -2.00 12.30 6.92
C ARG A 119 -2.74 13.25 6.00
N PHE A 120 -3.73 13.91 6.61
CA PHE A 120 -4.32 15.13 6.09
C PHE A 120 -3.41 16.33 6.33
N VAL A 121 -3.41 17.28 5.39
CA VAL A 121 -2.49 18.42 5.35
C VAL A 121 -3.29 19.73 5.17
N PRO A 122 -3.98 20.19 6.23
CA PRO A 122 -4.76 21.43 6.19
C PRO A 122 -3.89 22.68 5.99
N GLU A 123 -2.62 22.64 6.42
CA GLU A 123 -1.71 23.78 6.35
C GLU A 123 -1.30 24.18 4.92
N ARG A 124 -1.50 23.29 3.93
CA ARG A 124 -1.31 23.61 2.51
C ARG A 124 -2.62 24.14 1.91
N THR A 125 -3.50 23.23 1.53
CA THR A 125 -4.83 23.48 0.95
C THR A 125 -5.71 22.22 1.04
N ASP A 126 -5.68 21.56 2.19
CA ASP A 126 -6.36 20.28 2.45
C ASP A 126 -5.82 19.12 1.60
N ASP A 127 -4.52 19.01 1.40
CA ASP A 127 -3.96 17.85 0.71
C ASP A 127 -4.11 16.59 1.58
N TYR A 128 -4.06 15.43 0.94
CA TYR A 128 -3.86 14.15 1.63
C TYR A 128 -2.57 13.52 1.10
N ALA A 129 -1.60 13.27 1.97
CA ALA A 129 -0.27 12.79 1.60
C ALA A 129 0.02 11.42 2.24
N TRP A 130 0.76 10.57 1.54
CA TRP A 130 1.19 9.27 2.04
C TRP A 130 2.54 8.82 1.46
N GLU A 131 3.27 8.01 2.22
CA GLU A 131 4.60 7.52 1.85
C GLU A 131 4.94 6.21 2.54
N ASN A 132 5.99 5.57 2.02
CA ASN A 132 6.76 4.53 2.70
C ASN A 132 8.26 4.78 2.48
N ASN A 133 9.11 3.77 2.70
CA ASN A 133 10.55 3.86 2.45
C ASN A 133 10.97 3.97 0.97
N LYS A 134 10.05 3.86 0.01
CA LYS A 134 10.35 3.85 -1.42
C LYS A 134 9.79 5.05 -2.16
N VAL A 135 8.57 5.48 -1.84
CA VAL A 135 7.81 6.47 -2.61
C VAL A 135 6.96 7.36 -1.69
N ALA A 136 6.61 8.54 -2.19
CA ALA A 136 5.70 9.47 -1.53
C ALA A 136 4.74 10.08 -2.55
N PHE A 137 3.54 10.43 -2.11
CA PHE A 137 2.46 10.91 -2.95
C PHE A 137 1.61 11.97 -2.23
N ARG A 138 0.83 12.72 -3.00
CA ARG A 138 -0.32 13.47 -2.49
C ARG A 138 -1.50 13.46 -3.46
N THR A 139 -2.65 13.87 -2.95
CA THR A 139 -3.80 14.31 -3.75
C THR A 139 -4.47 15.50 -3.07
N TYR A 140 -5.36 16.18 -3.78
CA TYR A 140 -5.85 17.51 -3.42
C TYR A 140 -7.26 17.46 -2.84
N GLY A 141 -7.53 18.26 -1.81
CA GLY A 141 -8.79 18.22 -1.07
C GLY A 141 -9.69 19.45 -1.20
N PRO A 142 -10.66 19.61 -0.28
CA PRO A 142 -11.78 20.55 -0.42
C PRO A 142 -11.36 22.02 -0.52
N ASN A 143 -10.41 22.48 0.30
CA ASN A 143 -9.94 23.87 0.26
C ASN A 143 -9.22 24.21 -1.05
N ALA A 144 -8.43 23.28 -1.63
CA ALA A 144 -7.82 23.47 -2.95
C ALA A 144 -8.89 23.64 -4.05
N GLN A 145 -9.95 22.83 -4.01
CA GLN A 145 -11.09 22.96 -4.92
C GLN A 145 -11.82 24.30 -4.73
N TYR A 146 -12.17 24.65 -3.49
CA TYR A 146 -12.86 25.91 -3.17
C TYR A 146 -12.07 27.11 -3.71
N ARG A 147 -10.76 27.13 -3.51
CA ARG A 147 -9.87 28.18 -4.01
C ARG A 147 -9.89 28.27 -5.52
N PHE A 148 -9.84 27.13 -6.21
CA PHE A 148 -9.92 27.10 -7.68
C PHE A 148 -11.25 27.68 -8.18
N GLU A 149 -12.37 27.20 -7.65
CA GLU A 149 -13.72 27.61 -8.07
C GLU A 149 -13.99 29.11 -7.79
N ASN A 150 -13.34 29.67 -6.77
CA ASN A 150 -13.46 31.08 -6.39
C ASN A 150 -12.30 31.96 -6.90
N LYS A 151 -11.44 31.44 -7.78
CA LYS A 151 -10.28 32.16 -8.38
C LYS A 151 -9.34 32.75 -7.33
N LEU A 152 -9.17 32.06 -6.21
CA LEU A 152 -8.21 32.39 -5.16
C LEU A 152 -6.84 31.79 -5.48
N LYS A 153 -5.79 32.30 -4.83
CA LYS A 153 -4.44 31.75 -4.96
C LYS A 153 -4.38 30.30 -4.45
N GLU A 154 -3.50 29.52 -5.08
CA GLU A 154 -3.21 28.13 -4.70
C GLU A 154 -4.42 27.21 -4.80
N GLY A 155 -5.30 27.48 -5.77
CA GLY A 155 -6.39 26.57 -6.12
C GLY A 155 -5.92 25.46 -7.04
N THR A 156 -6.33 24.23 -6.74
CA THR A 156 -6.10 23.04 -7.57
C THR A 156 -7.39 22.24 -7.67
N LEU A 157 -7.91 22.09 -8.89
CA LEU A 157 -9.07 21.24 -9.18
C LEU A 157 -8.58 19.95 -9.87
N SER A 158 -8.41 18.89 -9.09
CA SER A 158 -7.90 17.61 -9.60
C SER A 158 -8.23 16.44 -8.66
N SER A 159 -8.51 15.30 -9.28
CA SER A 159 -8.61 13.96 -8.66
C SER A 159 -7.44 13.06 -9.03
N GLY A 160 -6.42 13.61 -9.70
CA GLY A 160 -5.19 12.92 -10.02
C GLY A 160 -4.31 12.70 -8.78
N ILE A 161 -3.30 11.84 -8.96
CA ILE A 161 -2.35 11.49 -7.91
C ILE A 161 -0.98 12.09 -8.25
N ASP A 162 -0.44 12.85 -7.33
CA ASP A 162 0.83 13.54 -7.44
C ASP A 162 1.95 12.66 -6.88
N ALA A 163 3.07 12.55 -7.61
CA ALA A 163 4.24 11.76 -7.23
C ALA A 163 5.35 12.66 -6.70
N TRP A 164 5.66 12.54 -5.41
CA TRP A 164 6.78 13.24 -4.81
C TRP A 164 8.05 12.43 -4.98
N LEU A 165 8.97 12.91 -5.81
CA LEU A 165 10.17 12.18 -6.18
C LEU A 165 11.12 12.11 -4.98
N LYS A 166 11.06 10.97 -4.28
CA LYS A 166 11.79 10.68 -3.05
C LYS A 166 12.96 9.74 -3.31
N ARG A 167 14.10 9.95 -2.62
CA ARG A 167 15.28 9.05 -2.69
C ARG A 167 15.85 8.61 -1.34
N VAL A 168 15.22 8.98 -0.24
CA VAL A 168 15.60 8.56 1.13
C VAL A 168 14.61 7.52 1.65
N GLU A 169 15.01 6.71 2.63
CA GLU A 169 14.13 5.66 3.17
C GLU A 169 13.29 6.09 4.38
N TYR A 170 13.62 7.21 5.03
CA TYR A 170 12.84 7.77 6.14
C TYR A 170 11.68 8.64 5.65
N SER A 171 10.72 8.92 6.54
CA SER A 171 9.55 9.77 6.25
C SER A 171 9.94 11.23 5.97
N ILE A 172 9.42 11.81 4.89
CA ILE A 172 9.66 13.20 4.46
C ILE A 172 8.44 14.11 4.60
N ILE A 173 7.22 13.57 4.70
CA ILE A 173 5.96 14.36 4.60
C ILE A 173 5.95 15.53 5.58
N ASP A 174 6.17 15.26 6.87
CA ASP A 174 6.11 16.28 7.90
C ASP A 174 7.24 17.31 7.74
N LYS A 175 8.43 16.85 7.38
CA LYS A 175 9.60 17.71 7.18
C LYS A 175 9.41 18.65 5.99
N TRP A 176 8.89 18.14 4.87
CA TRP A 176 8.67 18.92 3.65
C TRP A 176 7.57 19.96 3.86
N TYR A 177 6.40 19.57 4.39
CA TYR A 177 5.33 20.53 4.66
C TYR A 177 5.73 21.56 5.72
N LYS A 178 6.51 21.18 6.74
CA LYS A 178 7.06 22.12 7.71
C LYS A 178 7.99 23.15 7.05
N LYS A 179 8.95 22.70 6.22
CA LYS A 179 9.85 23.59 5.45
C LYS A 179 9.06 24.64 4.64
N TYR A 180 8.02 24.18 3.95
CA TYR A 180 7.15 25.03 3.14
C TYR A 180 6.35 26.03 4.00
N THR A 181 5.71 25.56 5.07
CA THR A 181 4.84 26.37 5.92
C THR A 181 5.63 27.42 6.70
N GLU A 182 6.81 27.04 7.21
CA GLU A 182 7.71 27.95 7.93
C GLU A 182 8.54 28.84 6.99
N LYS A 183 8.42 28.65 5.66
CA LYS A 183 9.18 29.38 4.62
C LYS A 183 10.70 29.31 4.82
N THR A 184 11.17 28.20 5.39
CA THR A 184 12.61 27.95 5.62
C THR A 184 13.27 27.26 4.44
N GLY A 185 12.48 26.85 3.43
CA GLY A 185 12.96 26.30 2.18
C GLY A 185 11.79 25.89 1.27
N THR A 186 12.11 25.24 0.16
CA THR A 186 11.14 24.66 -0.76
C THR A 186 11.39 23.16 -0.92
N TYR A 187 10.32 22.38 -1.02
CA TYR A 187 10.42 20.97 -1.40
C TYR A 187 10.41 20.79 -2.93
N HIS A 188 10.38 21.87 -3.71
CA HIS A 188 10.49 21.86 -5.18
C HIS A 188 11.95 21.81 -5.68
N GLU A 189 12.93 21.79 -4.79
CA GLU A 189 14.35 21.68 -5.10
C GLU A 189 14.97 20.50 -4.36
N ASP A 190 15.74 19.68 -5.08
CA ASP A 190 16.39 18.52 -4.49
C ASP A 190 17.62 18.94 -3.68
N THR A 191 17.48 18.88 -2.35
CA THR A 191 18.52 19.21 -1.37
C THR A 191 19.10 17.97 -0.67
N GLY A 192 18.85 16.77 -1.21
CA GLY A 192 19.34 15.50 -0.64
C GLY A 192 18.25 14.44 -0.50
N GLU A 193 17.00 14.86 -0.31
CA GLU A 193 15.88 13.96 0.00
C GLU A 193 15.06 13.57 -1.23
N GLY A 194 15.11 14.39 -2.27
CA GLY A 194 14.14 14.39 -3.36
C GLY A 194 13.50 15.76 -3.57
N LEU A 195 12.51 15.82 -4.45
CA LEU A 195 11.73 17.03 -4.75
C LEU A 195 10.32 16.72 -5.28
N ASP A 196 9.44 17.71 -5.20
CA ASP A 196 8.15 17.77 -5.87
C ASP A 196 8.27 18.60 -7.17
N ASN A 197 8.39 17.93 -8.32
CA ASN A 197 8.39 18.56 -9.63
C ASN A 197 7.45 17.82 -10.61
N PHE A 198 6.49 17.06 -10.09
CA PHE A 198 5.55 16.28 -10.87
C PHE A 198 4.26 17.10 -11.09
N HIS A 199 3.91 17.39 -12.34
CA HIS A 199 2.75 18.24 -12.65
C HIS A 199 1.53 17.39 -12.99
N VAL A 200 0.56 17.37 -12.07
CA VAL A 200 -0.70 16.66 -12.28
C VAL A 200 -1.68 17.47 -13.13
N GLY A 201 -1.93 18.73 -12.77
CA GLY A 201 -2.98 19.52 -13.42
C GLY A 201 -4.34 18.79 -13.40
N THR A 202 -5.05 18.77 -14.54
CA THR A 202 -6.32 18.01 -14.69
C THR A 202 -6.15 16.56 -15.14
N SER A 203 -4.90 16.09 -15.33
CA SER A 203 -4.59 14.71 -15.69
C SER A 203 -4.99 13.71 -14.61
N ARG A 204 -4.74 12.42 -14.84
CA ARG A 204 -4.88 11.39 -13.81
C ARG A 204 -3.66 11.24 -12.92
N GLY A 205 -2.57 11.95 -13.19
CA GLY A 205 -1.33 11.81 -12.42
C GLY A 205 -0.84 10.37 -12.43
N VAL A 206 -0.63 9.76 -11.26
CA VAL A 206 -0.21 8.35 -11.11
C VAL A 206 -1.34 7.50 -10.53
N GLY A 207 -2.31 7.14 -11.37
CA GLY A 207 -3.40 6.22 -10.99
C GLY A 207 -4.68 6.90 -10.53
N GLY A 208 -4.89 8.18 -10.83
CA GLY A 208 -6.23 8.78 -10.78
C GLY A 208 -7.18 8.07 -11.75
N ILE A 209 -8.49 8.10 -11.48
CA ILE A 209 -9.47 7.40 -12.32
C ILE A 209 -10.27 8.37 -13.19
N ALA A 210 -10.75 7.86 -14.31
CA ALA A 210 -11.77 8.47 -15.16
C ALA A 210 -12.81 7.40 -15.51
N TYR A 211 -13.96 7.83 -15.99
CA TYR A 211 -14.88 6.97 -16.73
C TYR A 211 -14.81 7.32 -18.21
N LYS A 212 -14.57 6.32 -19.06
CA LYS A 212 -14.57 6.48 -20.51
C LYS A 212 -15.95 6.14 -21.05
N LYS A 213 -16.56 7.08 -21.78
CA LYS A 213 -17.75 6.84 -22.60
C LYS A 213 -17.44 7.30 -24.01
N ASP A 214 -17.51 6.37 -24.96
CA ASP A 214 -17.03 6.56 -26.33
C ASP A 214 -15.58 7.08 -26.36
N SER A 215 -15.35 8.29 -26.87
CA SER A 215 -14.04 8.94 -26.91
C SER A 215 -13.80 9.94 -25.79
N THR A 216 -14.75 10.10 -24.86
CA THR A 216 -14.71 11.13 -23.82
C THR A 216 -14.39 10.54 -22.45
N TYR A 217 -13.47 11.21 -21.74
CA TYR A 217 -13.07 10.86 -20.38
C TYR A 217 -13.68 11.84 -19.38
N TYR A 218 -14.49 11.30 -18.47
CA TYR A 218 -15.14 12.04 -17.39
C TYR A 218 -14.40 11.80 -16.08
N ILE A 219 -14.21 12.86 -15.30
CA ILE A 219 -13.36 12.86 -14.11
C ILE A 219 -14.07 13.49 -12.92
N SER A 220 -13.79 12.98 -11.72
CA SER A 220 -14.23 13.59 -10.47
C SER A 220 -13.44 14.87 -10.16
N LYS A 221 -13.98 15.69 -9.25
CA LYS A 221 -13.25 16.80 -8.62
C LYS A 221 -12.39 16.28 -7.46
N ASN A 222 -11.97 17.15 -6.54
CA ASN A 222 -11.19 16.78 -5.37
C ASN A 222 -12.00 15.87 -4.42
N PHE A 223 -11.31 15.19 -3.49
CA PHE A 223 -12.02 14.47 -2.43
C PHE A 223 -12.77 15.46 -1.52
N ILE A 224 -13.86 15.00 -0.93
CA ILE A 224 -14.71 15.80 -0.02
C ILE A 224 -14.56 15.40 1.45
N SER A 225 -14.13 14.16 1.72
CA SER A 225 -13.81 13.68 3.06
C SER A 225 -12.70 12.65 3.05
N HIS A 226 -12.04 12.48 4.19
CA HIS A 226 -10.97 11.52 4.38
C HIS A 226 -11.12 10.80 5.73
N LYS A 227 -10.55 9.59 5.82
CA LYS A 227 -10.40 8.85 7.08
C LYS A 227 -9.08 8.07 7.05
N THR A 228 -8.13 8.46 7.89
CA THR A 228 -6.94 7.64 8.14
C THR A 228 -7.35 6.37 8.89
N LEU A 229 -6.95 5.21 8.39
CA LEU A 229 -7.26 3.93 9.02
C LEU A 229 -6.07 3.41 9.82
N THR A 230 -4.86 3.47 9.26
CA THR A 230 -3.66 2.97 9.93
C THR A 230 -2.40 3.69 9.44
N ASN A 231 -1.42 3.77 10.32
CA ASN A 231 -0.03 4.12 10.05
C ASN A 231 0.83 3.20 10.90
N GLY A 232 1.97 2.75 10.37
CA GLY A 232 2.78 1.79 11.10
C GLY A 232 4.03 1.35 10.34
N PRO A 233 4.71 0.32 10.86
CA PRO A 233 5.97 -0.14 10.29
C PRO A 233 5.79 -0.89 8.96
N ILE A 234 4.62 -1.47 8.69
CA ILE A 234 4.37 -2.28 7.48
C ILE A 234 3.40 -1.60 6.52
N ARG A 235 2.38 -0.91 7.00
CA ARG A 235 1.31 -0.38 6.16
C ARG A 235 0.80 0.97 6.67
N THR A 236 0.53 1.86 5.72
CA THR A 236 -0.42 2.95 5.89
C THR A 236 -1.65 2.68 5.05
N SER A 237 -2.82 3.08 5.53
CA SER A 237 -4.05 3.04 4.73
C SER A 237 -5.06 4.07 5.18
N PHE A 238 -5.89 4.49 4.23
CA PHE A 238 -6.86 5.55 4.42
C PHE A 238 -7.97 5.46 3.37
N ILE A 239 -9.05 6.18 3.61
CA ILE A 239 -10.19 6.31 2.69
C ILE A 239 -10.32 7.78 2.28
N LEU A 240 -10.57 8.00 0.99
CA LEU A 240 -10.99 9.28 0.42
C LEU A 240 -12.34 9.11 -0.25
N ASP A 241 -13.33 9.90 0.17
CA ASP A 241 -14.64 9.94 -0.49
C ASP A 241 -14.73 11.15 -1.41
N TYR A 242 -15.36 10.98 -2.55
CA TYR A 242 -15.54 12.03 -3.54
C TYR A 242 -17.03 12.40 -3.64
N GLY A 243 -17.29 13.65 -4.03
CA GLY A 243 -18.64 14.08 -4.38
C GLY A 243 -19.17 13.29 -5.57
N THR A 244 -20.49 13.24 -5.74
CA THR A 244 -21.09 12.72 -6.96
C THR A 244 -20.71 13.60 -8.15
N TRP A 245 -20.47 12.98 -9.30
CA TRP A 245 -20.12 13.67 -10.53
C TRP A 245 -20.87 13.08 -11.71
N GLU A 246 -21.07 13.90 -12.75
CA GLU A 246 -21.88 13.54 -13.90
C GLU A 246 -21.00 13.14 -15.08
N ALA A 247 -21.38 12.07 -15.76
CA ALA A 247 -20.77 11.59 -16.97
C ALA A 247 -21.83 11.26 -18.02
N ASP A 248 -22.09 12.22 -18.90
CA ASP A 248 -23.07 12.09 -19.99
C ASP A 248 -24.43 11.50 -19.52
N GLY A 249 -25.04 12.17 -18.54
CA GLY A 249 -26.31 11.76 -17.93
C GLY A 249 -26.21 10.61 -16.93
N THR A 250 -25.00 10.11 -16.64
CA THR A 250 -24.75 9.09 -15.63
C THR A 250 -24.18 9.72 -14.36
N THR A 251 -24.89 9.62 -13.25
CA THR A 251 -24.36 10.02 -11.94
C THR A 251 -23.43 8.94 -11.40
N VAL A 252 -22.18 9.31 -11.15
CA VAL A 252 -21.15 8.44 -10.59
C VAL A 252 -20.87 8.82 -9.14
N LYS A 253 -20.70 7.80 -8.29
CA LYS A 253 -20.26 7.96 -6.91
C LYS A 253 -19.06 7.06 -6.66
N GLU A 254 -17.96 7.63 -6.16
CA GLU A 254 -16.71 6.91 -5.89
C GLU A 254 -16.18 7.14 -4.48
N SER A 255 -15.48 6.14 -3.96
CA SER A 255 -14.66 6.19 -2.75
C SER A 255 -13.41 5.34 -2.98
N LYS A 256 -12.26 5.80 -2.48
CA LYS A 256 -10.96 5.17 -2.67
C LYS A 256 -10.40 4.76 -1.32
N LYS A 257 -10.28 3.46 -1.07
CA LYS A 257 -9.43 2.96 0.02
C LYS A 257 -8.04 2.72 -0.57
N ILE A 258 -7.06 3.48 -0.07
CA ILE A 258 -5.68 3.44 -0.55
C ILE A 258 -4.81 2.85 0.56
N SER A 259 -3.92 1.93 0.21
CA SER A 259 -2.89 1.42 1.12
C SER A 259 -1.53 1.38 0.45
N LEU A 260 -0.48 1.62 1.24
CA LEU A 260 0.90 1.53 0.81
C LEU A 260 1.70 0.76 1.85
N ASP A 261 2.41 -0.27 1.37
CA ASP A 261 3.12 -1.22 2.21
C ASP A 261 4.62 -0.99 2.13
N TYR A 262 5.33 -1.28 3.21
CA TYR A 262 6.78 -1.17 3.29
C TYR A 262 7.44 -1.96 2.17
N GLY A 263 8.45 -1.36 1.53
CA GLY A 263 9.23 -1.95 0.45
C GLY A 263 8.57 -1.92 -0.94
N ASN A 264 7.36 -1.37 -1.09
CA ASN A 264 6.64 -1.34 -2.37
C ASN A 264 6.64 0.04 -3.03
N ASN A 265 6.76 0.07 -4.36
CA ASN A 265 6.67 1.32 -5.15
C ASN A 265 5.23 1.67 -5.54
N LEU A 266 4.29 0.73 -5.37
CA LEU A 266 2.91 0.84 -5.83
C LEU A 266 1.95 0.85 -4.65
N SER A 267 1.08 1.86 -4.60
CA SER A 267 -0.05 1.91 -3.67
C SER A 267 -1.19 1.06 -4.23
N LYS A 268 -1.87 0.28 -3.38
CA LYS A 268 -3.11 -0.41 -3.72
C LYS A 268 -4.26 0.59 -3.69
N PHE A 269 -5.06 0.61 -4.74
CA PHE A 269 -6.30 1.35 -4.87
C PHE A 269 -7.47 0.37 -4.90
N GLU A 270 -8.28 0.36 -3.84
CA GLU A 270 -9.57 -0.32 -3.80
C GLU A 270 -10.67 0.73 -4.01
N ILE A 271 -11.19 0.78 -5.23
CA ILE A 271 -12.23 1.74 -5.63
C ILE A 271 -13.59 1.09 -5.37
N SER A 272 -14.41 1.76 -4.57
CA SER A 272 -15.85 1.48 -4.51
C SER A 272 -16.57 2.49 -5.41
N ILE A 273 -17.24 2.02 -6.46
CA ILE A 273 -17.86 2.87 -7.47
C ILE A 273 -19.27 2.40 -7.84
N LYS A 274 -20.17 3.36 -8.04
CA LYS A 274 -21.56 3.14 -8.49
C LYS A 274 -21.87 4.02 -9.69
N GLY A 275 -22.74 3.52 -10.56
CA GLY A 275 -23.21 4.21 -11.78
C GLY A 275 -22.54 3.74 -13.06
N VAL A 276 -21.34 3.14 -12.97
CA VAL A 276 -20.56 2.64 -14.11
C VAL A 276 -20.04 1.23 -13.84
N ASP A 277 -19.80 0.48 -14.91
CA ASP A 277 -19.29 -0.90 -14.89
C ASP A 277 -17.80 -1.01 -15.25
N THR A 278 -17.18 0.12 -15.60
CA THR A 278 -15.78 0.22 -15.99
C THR A 278 -15.17 1.53 -15.47
N ILE A 279 -13.85 1.53 -15.26
CA ILE A 279 -13.05 2.72 -14.98
C ILE A 279 -11.77 2.69 -15.81
N SER A 280 -11.16 3.85 -15.97
CA SER A 280 -9.85 4.03 -16.61
C SER A 280 -8.89 4.64 -15.60
N ALA A 281 -7.96 3.86 -15.06
CA ALA A 281 -6.88 4.37 -14.24
C ALA A 281 -5.80 4.94 -15.16
N GLY A 282 -5.34 6.17 -14.92
CA GLY A 282 -4.48 6.89 -15.87
C GLY A 282 -3.11 7.27 -15.32
N LEU A 283 -2.14 7.29 -16.22
CA LEU A 283 -0.80 7.85 -16.07
C LEU A 283 -0.69 9.10 -16.94
N THR A 284 -0.38 10.26 -16.36
CA THR A 284 -0.16 11.49 -17.14
C THR A 284 1.02 11.32 -18.09
N LEU A 285 0.85 11.78 -19.33
CA LEU A 285 1.92 11.74 -20.33
C LEU A 285 2.82 12.99 -20.29
N HIS A 286 2.53 13.98 -19.44
CA HIS A 286 3.21 15.28 -19.40
C HIS A 286 3.50 15.85 -20.82
N GLU A 287 4.77 15.99 -21.20
CA GLU A 287 5.27 16.49 -22.49
C GLU A 287 5.13 15.49 -23.65
N LYS A 288 4.69 14.25 -23.39
CA LYS A 288 4.51 13.16 -24.36
C LYS A 288 5.82 12.67 -25.00
N ASP A 289 6.95 12.89 -24.33
CA ASP A 289 8.29 12.55 -24.80
C ASP A 289 8.82 11.21 -24.26
N GLY A 290 8.03 10.53 -23.43
CA GLY A 290 8.32 9.19 -22.94
C GLY A 290 7.76 8.05 -23.79
N VAL A 291 7.97 6.84 -23.29
CA VAL A 291 7.53 5.58 -23.90
C VAL A 291 6.45 4.94 -23.03
N VAL A 292 5.30 4.66 -23.65
CA VAL A 292 4.24 3.84 -23.04
C VAL A 292 4.49 2.39 -23.41
N THR A 293 4.64 1.53 -22.42
CA THR A 293 4.83 0.08 -22.63
C THR A 293 3.73 -0.70 -21.91
N SER A 294 3.20 -1.70 -22.60
CA SER A 294 2.42 -2.80 -22.04
C SER A 294 2.66 -4.03 -22.93
N HIS A 295 2.61 -5.23 -22.36
CA HIS A 295 2.80 -6.47 -23.11
C HIS A 295 1.53 -7.29 -23.17
N GLU A 296 1.38 -8.07 -24.25
CA GLU A 296 0.34 -9.08 -24.34
C GLU A 296 0.47 -10.06 -23.17
N ASP A 297 -0.65 -10.52 -22.62
CA ASP A 297 -0.75 -11.37 -21.42
C ASP A 297 -0.22 -10.79 -20.09
N GLU A 298 0.24 -9.53 -20.07
CA GLU A 298 0.62 -8.84 -18.84
C GLU A 298 -0.39 -7.76 -18.46
N THR A 299 -0.68 -7.65 -17.17
CA THR A 299 -1.75 -6.78 -16.64
C THR A 299 -1.19 -5.50 -16.02
N TRP A 300 -0.13 -4.96 -16.64
CA TRP A 300 0.47 -3.70 -16.25
C TRP A 300 0.65 -2.75 -17.43
N LEU A 301 0.70 -1.46 -17.09
CA LEU A 301 0.92 -0.34 -17.99
C LEU A 301 2.04 0.52 -17.40
N ASN A 302 3.05 0.82 -18.20
CA ASN A 302 4.19 1.65 -17.84
C ASN A 302 4.20 2.93 -18.70
N TYR A 303 4.62 4.03 -18.11
CA TYR A 303 5.08 5.21 -18.83
C TYR A 303 6.45 5.65 -18.28
N TRP A 304 7.48 5.54 -19.12
CA TRP A 304 8.85 5.91 -18.80
C TRP A 304 9.26 7.15 -19.58
N GLN A 305 9.70 8.21 -18.91
CA GLN A 305 10.00 9.50 -19.53
C GLN A 305 11.29 10.11 -18.99
N PRO A 306 11.98 10.94 -19.78
CA PRO A 306 12.88 11.96 -19.24
C PRO A 306 12.09 12.88 -18.29
N HIS A 307 12.65 13.23 -17.13
CA HIS A 307 12.00 14.14 -16.19
C HIS A 307 13.03 14.96 -15.42
N GLY A 308 13.09 16.27 -15.70
CA GLY A 308 14.15 17.14 -15.20
C GLY A 308 15.53 16.72 -15.73
N ASP A 309 16.46 16.45 -14.83
CA ASP A 309 17.82 15.98 -15.13
C ASP A 309 17.99 14.47 -14.92
N SER A 310 16.89 13.70 -14.95
CA SER A 310 16.86 12.25 -14.74
C SER A 310 15.69 11.62 -15.51
N GLU A 311 15.26 10.43 -15.07
CA GLU A 311 14.18 9.64 -15.68
C GLU A 311 13.16 9.20 -14.62
N LEU A 312 11.91 9.08 -15.04
CA LEU A 312 10.76 8.73 -14.22
C LEU A 312 9.96 7.61 -14.89
N GLY A 313 9.75 6.52 -14.17
CA GLY A 313 8.82 5.46 -14.55
C GLY A 313 7.57 5.54 -13.69
N THR A 314 6.39 5.63 -14.31
CA THR A 314 5.10 5.52 -13.62
C THR A 314 4.38 4.27 -14.10
N ALA A 315 3.59 3.63 -13.24
CA ALA A 315 2.95 2.39 -13.60
C ALA A 315 1.58 2.19 -12.96
N ILE A 316 0.77 1.39 -13.64
CA ILE A 316 -0.44 0.78 -13.12
C ILE A 316 -0.30 -0.74 -13.29
N VAL A 317 -0.66 -1.51 -12.26
CA VAL A 317 -0.75 -2.98 -12.31
C VAL A 317 -2.12 -3.39 -11.77
N ALA A 318 -2.83 -4.29 -12.43
CA ALA A 318 -4.12 -4.78 -11.96
C ALA A 318 -4.15 -6.31 -11.89
N PRO A 319 -4.92 -6.91 -10.96
CA PRO A 319 -5.27 -8.32 -11.05
C PRO A 319 -6.00 -8.63 -12.36
N SER A 320 -5.74 -9.78 -12.97
CA SER A 320 -6.34 -10.17 -14.26
C SER A 320 -7.87 -10.18 -14.25
N THR A 321 -8.48 -10.40 -13.08
CA THR A 321 -9.94 -10.34 -12.89
C THR A 321 -10.53 -8.96 -13.21
N TYR A 322 -9.78 -7.88 -12.96
CA TYR A 322 -10.22 -6.51 -13.21
C TYR A 322 -9.71 -5.95 -14.54
N PHE A 323 -8.55 -6.39 -15.03
CA PHE A 323 -7.95 -5.84 -16.24
C PHE A 323 -8.78 -6.11 -17.51
N ILE A 324 -8.89 -5.11 -18.39
CA ILE A 324 -9.51 -5.24 -19.72
C ILE A 324 -8.41 -5.10 -20.77
N ASP A 325 -7.87 -3.90 -20.91
CA ASP A 325 -6.84 -3.52 -21.89
C ASP A 325 -6.17 -2.20 -21.46
N SER A 326 -5.28 -1.69 -22.32
CA SER A 326 -4.59 -0.41 -22.15
C SER A 326 -4.75 0.47 -23.38
N GLU A 327 -4.69 1.79 -23.18
CA GLU A 327 -4.78 2.79 -24.26
C GLU A 327 -3.78 3.92 -24.02
N LYS A 328 -3.01 4.28 -25.05
CA LYS A 328 -2.31 5.56 -25.09
C LYS A 328 -3.26 6.61 -25.68
N TYR A 329 -3.69 7.55 -24.85
CA TYR A 329 -4.61 8.63 -25.24
C TYR A 329 -3.88 9.98 -25.25
N GLU A 330 -3.76 10.60 -26.42
CA GLU A 330 -3.14 11.91 -26.59
C GLU A 330 -4.14 12.94 -27.13
N THR A 331 -4.01 14.17 -26.65
CA THR A 331 -4.82 15.31 -27.06
C THR A 331 -4.05 16.61 -26.93
N GLU A 332 -4.45 17.63 -27.68
CA GLU A 332 -3.92 18.99 -27.58
C GLU A 332 -4.47 19.74 -26.36
N ALA A 333 -5.54 19.22 -25.74
CA ALA A 333 -6.04 19.77 -24.50
C ALA A 333 -5.01 19.59 -23.37
N LYS A 334 -4.66 20.72 -22.74
CA LYS A 334 -3.67 20.78 -21.65
C LYS A 334 -3.99 19.76 -20.54
N ASP A 335 -2.97 19.01 -20.12
CA ASP A 335 -3.00 18.00 -19.06
C ASP A 335 -3.92 16.78 -19.33
N LEU A 336 -4.57 16.64 -20.50
CA LEU A 336 -5.52 15.56 -20.76
C LEU A 336 -4.94 14.36 -21.52
N SER A 337 -3.64 14.36 -21.81
CA SER A 337 -2.96 13.19 -22.41
C SER A 337 -2.55 12.20 -21.32
N ASN A 338 -2.99 10.95 -21.44
CA ASN A 338 -2.77 9.91 -20.43
C ASN A 338 -2.54 8.55 -21.10
N ALA A 339 -1.77 7.67 -20.47
CA ALA A 339 -1.86 6.24 -20.71
C ALA A 339 -2.87 5.64 -19.72
N PHE A 340 -3.91 4.98 -20.22
CA PHE A 340 -4.98 4.40 -19.42
C PHE A 340 -4.88 2.88 -19.35
N SER A 341 -5.12 2.33 -18.17
CA SER A 341 -5.52 0.94 -18.00
C SER A 341 -7.02 0.89 -17.75
N HIS A 342 -7.75 0.20 -18.62
CA HIS A 342 -9.19 0.02 -18.53
C HIS A 342 -9.49 -1.19 -17.65
N LEU A 343 -10.38 -0.99 -16.67
CA LEU A 343 -10.64 -1.94 -15.61
C LEU A 343 -12.15 -2.16 -15.43
N LYS A 344 -12.54 -3.40 -15.18
CA LYS A 344 -13.90 -3.81 -14.85
C LYS A 344 -14.26 -3.38 -13.43
N VAL A 345 -15.52 -3.06 -13.21
CA VAL A 345 -16.15 -2.93 -11.91
C VAL A 345 -16.95 -4.19 -11.64
N ILE A 346 -16.56 -4.93 -10.60
CA ILE A 346 -17.21 -6.18 -10.19
C ILE A 346 -17.86 -5.93 -8.84
N ASN A 347 -19.19 -6.09 -8.78
CA ASN A 347 -19.98 -5.85 -7.56
C ASN A 347 -19.74 -4.46 -6.96
N GLY A 348 -19.63 -3.44 -7.82
CA GLY A 348 -19.39 -2.05 -7.41
C GLY A 348 -17.96 -1.79 -6.91
N LYS A 349 -17.00 -2.67 -7.21
CA LYS A 349 -15.59 -2.53 -6.81
C LYS A 349 -14.61 -2.79 -7.95
N THR A 350 -13.47 -2.11 -7.91
CA THR A 350 -12.31 -2.37 -8.77
C THR A 350 -11.04 -2.25 -7.93
N VAL A 351 -10.05 -3.11 -8.20
CA VAL A 351 -8.75 -3.06 -7.52
C VAL A 351 -7.63 -2.93 -8.55
N TYR A 352 -6.71 -2.01 -8.31
CA TYR A 352 -5.45 -1.88 -9.05
C TYR A 352 -4.38 -1.32 -8.12
N TYR A 353 -3.16 -1.25 -8.63
CA TYR A 353 -1.99 -0.73 -7.96
C TYR A 353 -1.38 0.33 -8.85
N ALA A 354 -0.98 1.47 -8.28
CA ALA A 354 -0.34 2.53 -9.04
C ALA A 354 0.80 3.16 -8.24
N GLY A 355 1.84 3.58 -8.96
CA GLY A 355 3.01 4.20 -8.34
C GLY A 355 4.10 4.48 -9.35
N PHE A 356 5.32 4.72 -8.84
CA PHE A 356 6.40 5.19 -9.67
C PHE A 356 7.78 4.74 -9.16
N THR A 357 8.78 4.93 -10.01
CA THR A 357 10.19 4.95 -9.63
C THR A 357 10.89 6.14 -10.28
N TRP A 358 11.86 6.69 -9.56
CA TRP A 358 12.70 7.78 -10.02
C TRP A 358 14.15 7.30 -10.06
N GLN A 359 14.84 7.49 -11.17
CA GLN A 359 16.20 6.94 -11.34
C GLN A 359 17.19 7.45 -10.28
N LYS A 360 17.08 8.72 -9.83
CA LYS A 360 17.92 9.24 -8.72
C LYS A 360 17.67 8.58 -7.37
N SER A 361 16.59 7.81 -7.21
CA SER A 361 16.40 6.98 -6.01
C SER A 361 17.31 5.77 -5.96
N GLY A 362 17.91 5.37 -7.09
CA GLY A 362 18.78 4.19 -7.20
C GLY A 362 18.04 2.85 -7.03
N GLN A 363 16.71 2.85 -6.93
CA GLN A 363 15.91 1.64 -6.74
C GLN A 363 15.92 0.74 -7.98
N PHE A 364 15.90 1.34 -9.17
CA PHE A 364 16.01 0.67 -10.46
C PHE A 364 16.95 1.48 -11.35
N LYS A 365 17.81 0.79 -12.11
CA LYS A 365 18.82 1.49 -12.94
C LYS A 365 18.24 2.08 -14.21
N ASN A 366 17.18 1.46 -14.74
CA ASN A 366 16.61 1.77 -16.04
C ASN A 366 15.19 1.20 -16.18
N GLN A 367 14.54 1.55 -17.30
CA GLN A 367 13.21 1.09 -17.67
C GLN A 367 13.06 -0.44 -17.64
N TYR A 368 14.07 -1.18 -18.12
CA TYR A 368 14.01 -2.65 -18.16
C TYR A 368 13.92 -3.26 -16.75
N GLU A 369 14.75 -2.83 -15.80
CA GLU A 369 14.68 -3.32 -14.41
C GLU A 369 13.32 -2.97 -13.76
N TRP A 370 12.75 -1.80 -14.09
CA TRP A 370 11.42 -1.39 -13.63
C TRP A 370 10.31 -2.27 -14.23
N GLU A 371 10.31 -2.51 -15.54
CA GLU A 371 9.32 -3.37 -16.20
C GLU A 371 9.40 -4.81 -15.68
N GLN A 372 10.61 -5.34 -15.40
CA GLN A 372 10.75 -6.65 -14.73
C GLN A 372 10.12 -6.67 -13.33
N TYR A 373 10.21 -5.57 -12.58
CA TYR A 373 9.48 -5.44 -11.31
C TYR A 373 7.96 -5.48 -11.53
N LEU A 374 7.43 -4.78 -12.53
CA LEU A 374 6.01 -4.78 -12.85
C LEU A 374 5.51 -6.16 -13.26
N SER A 375 6.22 -6.88 -14.13
CA SER A 375 5.88 -8.24 -14.54
C SER A 375 5.89 -9.20 -13.33
N ASN A 376 6.90 -9.09 -12.45
CA ASN A 376 6.96 -9.89 -11.23
C ASN A 376 5.85 -9.53 -10.22
N PHE A 377 5.50 -8.24 -10.10
CA PHE A 377 4.41 -7.78 -9.26
C PHE A 377 3.07 -8.34 -9.75
N ALA A 378 2.79 -8.26 -11.06
CA ALA A 378 1.59 -8.82 -11.67
C ALA A 378 1.46 -10.34 -11.43
N LYS A 379 2.57 -11.10 -11.58
CA LYS A 379 2.60 -12.54 -11.27
C LYS A 379 2.25 -12.82 -9.80
N LYS A 380 2.83 -12.06 -8.86
CA LYS A 380 2.53 -12.19 -7.42
C LYS A 380 1.07 -11.89 -7.10
N LEU A 381 0.48 -10.87 -7.72
CA LEU A 381 -0.94 -10.52 -7.53
C LEU A 381 -1.88 -11.64 -7.99
N ASN A 382 -1.58 -12.27 -9.12
CA ASN A 382 -2.41 -13.34 -9.68
C ASN A 382 -2.13 -14.71 -9.04
N THR A 383 -1.07 -14.84 -8.25
CA THR A 383 -0.72 -16.04 -7.49
C THR A 383 -0.29 -15.61 -6.08
N PRO A 384 -1.18 -15.16 -5.20
CA PRO A 384 -0.79 -14.68 -3.87
C PRO A 384 -0.15 -15.81 -3.03
N LEU A 385 0.67 -15.45 -2.05
CA LEU A 385 1.17 -16.41 -1.06
C LEU A 385 0.01 -17.18 -0.40
N ASN A 386 0.16 -18.51 -0.32
CA ASN A 386 -0.83 -19.35 0.34
C ASN A 386 -0.49 -19.47 1.83
N VAL A 387 -1.45 -19.13 2.70
CA VAL A 387 -1.25 -19.08 4.16
C VAL A 387 -2.15 -20.12 4.82
N LYS A 388 -1.56 -20.99 5.64
CA LYS A 388 -2.26 -22.05 6.37
C LYS A 388 -1.83 -22.08 7.82
N VAL A 389 -2.79 -22.30 8.71
CA VAL A 389 -2.51 -22.60 10.12
C VAL A 389 -2.35 -24.11 10.26
N ILE A 390 -1.22 -24.53 10.79
CA ILE A 390 -0.91 -25.92 11.15
C ILE A 390 -1.06 -26.02 12.67
N LYS A 391 -1.95 -26.91 13.09
CA LYS A 391 -2.15 -27.27 14.49
C LYS A 391 -1.40 -28.57 14.80
#